data_AF-J4KCM9-F1
#
_entry.id   AF-J4KCM9-F1
#
_cell.length_a   1.000
_cell.length_b   1.000
_cell.length_c   1.000
_cell.angle_alpha   90.00
_cell.angle_beta   90.00
_cell.angle_gamma   90.00
#
_symmetry.space_group_name_H-M   'P 1'
#
loop_
_entity.id
_entity.type
_entity.pdbx_description
1 polymer ?
#
loop_
_entity_poly.entity_id
_entity_poly.type
_entity_poly.pdbx_seq_one_letter_code
_entity_poly.pdbx_strand_id
1 'polypeptide(L)'
;MQKDFEKFKRKVRSIYRKKSTPMKYISVLENLTGAGRPHGHIILPALSGEELEKIKKAWPHGNVAVKLYGGHVTDAERLADYYTKEKIAEHAGRLQTSKNLIRTEPKTETVTKSEAYKPEIQPPKGYCIIKELSYSTYTAEGYPLTIAYFEQVEQKTQTRGERGKET
;
A
#
# COMPACT_ATOMS: atom_id res chain seq x y z
N MET A 1 -1.06 20.97 -16.30
CA MET A 1 -0.48 20.61 -14.99
C MET A 1 0.61 19.54 -15.07
N GLN A 2 0.32 18.28 -15.42
CA GLN A 2 1.34 17.21 -15.39
C GLN A 2 2.54 17.49 -16.33
N LYS A 3 2.27 17.86 -17.59
CA LYS A 3 3.32 18.26 -18.55
C LYS A 3 4.13 19.48 -18.08
N ASP A 4 3.47 20.43 -17.43
CA ASP A 4 4.12 21.65 -16.92
C ASP A 4 5.00 21.33 -15.71
N PHE A 5 4.54 20.42 -14.84
CA PHE A 5 5.30 19.91 -13.71
C PHE A 5 6.53 19.10 -14.17
N GLU A 6 6.44 18.37 -15.26
CA GLU A 6 7.61 17.72 -15.87
C GLU A 6 8.62 18.73 -16.42
N LYS A 7 8.15 19.78 -17.11
CA LYS A 7 9.01 20.89 -17.54
C LYS A 7 9.67 21.58 -16.35
N PHE A 8 8.94 21.77 -15.26
CA PHE A 8 9.45 22.30 -14.00
C PHE A 8 10.55 21.41 -13.41
N LYS A 9 10.29 20.11 -13.25
CA LYS A 9 11.30 19.14 -12.78
C LYS A 9 12.56 19.15 -13.66
N ARG A 10 12.42 19.32 -14.97
CA ARG A 10 13.57 19.45 -15.89
C ARG A 10 14.38 20.72 -15.62
N LYS A 11 13.74 21.87 -15.40
CA LYS A 11 14.43 23.13 -15.05
C LYS A 11 15.14 23.01 -13.69
N VAL A 12 14.46 22.46 -12.68
CA VAL A 12 15.06 22.24 -11.35
C VAL A 12 16.27 21.31 -11.45
N ARG A 13 16.18 20.23 -12.24
CA ARG A 13 17.32 19.34 -12.49
C ARG A 13 18.53 20.07 -13.05
N SER A 14 18.34 21.02 -13.97
CA SER A 14 19.44 21.84 -14.51
C SER A 14 20.09 22.72 -13.43
N ILE A 15 19.33 23.24 -12.48
CA ILE A 15 19.85 24.01 -11.34
C ILE A 15 20.75 23.11 -10.48
N TYR A 16 20.27 21.91 -10.14
CA TYR A 16 21.05 20.92 -9.37
C TYR A 16 22.31 20.46 -10.10
N ARG A 17 22.24 20.25 -11.42
CA ARG A 17 23.41 19.87 -12.24
C ARG A 17 24.52 20.92 -12.22
N LYS A 18 24.17 22.22 -12.22
CA LYS A 18 25.17 23.30 -12.12
C LYS A 18 25.91 23.30 -10.78
N LYS A 19 25.30 22.73 -9.73
CA LYS A 19 25.84 22.57 -8.38
C LYS A 19 26.53 21.21 -8.16
N SER A 20 26.65 20.39 -9.20
CA SER A 20 27.18 19.02 -9.11
C SER A 20 26.52 18.16 -8.02
N THR A 21 25.29 18.51 -7.62
CA THR A 21 24.56 17.83 -6.55
C THR A 21 23.44 17.00 -7.16
N PRO A 22 23.27 15.72 -6.79
CA PRO A 22 22.21 14.90 -7.34
C PRO A 22 20.83 15.37 -6.87
N MET A 23 19.93 15.66 -7.80
CA MET A 23 18.53 15.94 -7.50
C MET A 23 17.82 14.65 -7.09
N LYS A 24 17.64 14.44 -5.79
CA LYS A 24 16.73 13.44 -5.23
C LYS A 24 15.36 14.08 -5.04
N TYR A 25 14.26 13.41 -5.35
CA TYR A 25 12.94 13.99 -5.12
C TYR A 25 11.85 12.94 -4.90
N ILE A 26 10.84 13.34 -4.15
CA ILE A 26 9.54 12.67 -4.03
C ILE A 26 8.51 13.76 -4.33
N SER A 27 7.53 13.47 -5.18
CA SER A 27 6.48 14.43 -5.55
C SER A 27 5.13 13.78 -5.76
N VAL A 28 4.08 14.55 -5.56
CA VAL A 28 2.69 14.17 -5.82
C VAL A 28 1.97 15.33 -6.52
N LEU A 29 1.05 15.00 -7.42
CA LEU A 29 0.15 15.96 -8.05
C LEU A 29 -1.27 15.65 -7.60
N GLU A 30 -1.92 16.60 -6.94
CA GLU A 30 -3.25 16.45 -6.37
C GLU A 30 -4.28 17.18 -7.23
N ASN A 31 -5.56 16.77 -7.10
CA ASN A 31 -6.69 17.39 -7.79
C ASN A 31 -6.53 17.49 -9.32
N LEU A 32 -5.98 16.46 -9.97
CA LEU A 32 -5.85 16.43 -11.44
C LEU A 32 -7.19 16.26 -12.16
N THR A 33 -8.17 15.60 -11.52
CA THR A 33 -9.50 15.31 -12.07
C THR A 33 -10.65 15.74 -11.13
N GLY A 34 -10.33 16.29 -9.96
CA GLY A 34 -11.29 16.73 -8.96
C GLY A 34 -11.76 18.18 -9.14
N ALA A 35 -12.70 18.61 -8.30
CA ALA A 35 -13.25 19.98 -8.30
C ALA A 35 -12.29 21.05 -7.70
N GLY A 36 -11.18 20.62 -7.07
CA GLY A 36 -10.18 21.50 -6.46
C GLY A 36 -9.18 22.09 -7.45
N ARG A 37 -8.43 23.11 -7.01
CA ARG A 37 -7.32 23.67 -7.80
C ARG A 37 -6.17 22.65 -7.89
N PRO A 38 -5.72 22.26 -9.10
CA PRO A 38 -4.60 21.35 -9.25
C PRO A 38 -3.34 21.94 -8.62
N HIS A 39 -2.69 21.18 -7.74
CA HIS A 39 -1.44 21.59 -7.10
C HIS A 39 -0.49 20.40 -6.94
N GLY A 40 0.78 20.69 -6.71
CA GLY A 40 1.80 19.66 -6.59
C GLY A 40 2.67 19.90 -5.38
N HIS A 41 2.99 18.81 -4.67
CA HIS A 41 3.99 18.81 -3.62
C HIS A 41 5.27 18.16 -4.12
N ILE A 42 6.42 18.72 -3.75
CA ILE A 42 7.73 18.14 -4.04
C ILE A 42 8.67 18.40 -2.87
N ILE A 43 9.33 17.34 -2.41
CA ILE A 43 10.45 17.42 -1.49
C ILE A 43 11.76 17.29 -2.27
N LEU A 44 12.71 18.16 -1.93
CA LEU A 44 14.02 18.29 -2.56
C LEU A 44 15.09 18.44 -1.48
N PRO A 45 16.35 18.04 -1.76
CA PRO A 45 17.49 18.37 -0.91
C PRO A 45 17.54 19.88 -0.64
N ALA A 46 18.03 20.25 0.55
CA ALA A 46 18.21 21.65 0.90
C ALA A 46 19.18 22.33 -0.07
N LEU A 47 18.84 23.56 -0.44
CA LEU A 47 19.67 24.45 -1.26
C LEU A 47 19.78 25.81 -0.57
N SER A 48 20.79 26.58 -0.98
CA SER A 48 20.92 28.01 -0.71
C SER A 48 19.62 28.80 -1.01
N GLY A 49 19.46 29.96 -0.36
CA GLY A 49 18.38 30.90 -0.65
C GLY A 49 18.33 31.39 -2.12
N GLU A 50 19.47 31.67 -2.74
CA GLU A 50 19.51 32.12 -4.14
C GLU A 50 18.94 31.08 -5.13
N GLU A 51 19.28 29.81 -4.93
CA GLU A 51 18.78 28.72 -5.75
C GLU A 51 17.32 28.45 -5.49
N LEU A 52 16.86 28.65 -4.26
CA LEU A 52 15.45 28.55 -3.95
C LEU A 52 14.63 29.59 -4.73
N GLU A 53 15.15 30.83 -4.84
CA GLU A 53 14.53 31.85 -5.68
C GLU A 53 14.54 31.46 -7.18
N LYS A 54 15.61 30.83 -7.66
CA LYS A 54 15.66 30.28 -9.04
C LYS A 54 14.62 29.17 -9.24
N ILE A 55 14.38 28.33 -8.23
CA ILE A 55 13.36 27.27 -8.25
C ILE A 55 11.97 27.89 -8.27
N LYS A 56 11.68 28.87 -7.41
CA LYS A 56 10.39 29.59 -7.42
C LYS A 56 10.10 30.20 -8.79
N LYS A 57 11.08 30.90 -9.38
CA LYS A 57 10.98 31.49 -10.73
C LYS A 57 10.85 30.44 -11.84
N ALA A 58 11.27 29.19 -11.61
CA ALA A 58 11.14 28.14 -12.61
C ALA A 58 9.67 27.69 -12.83
N TRP A 59 8.78 27.99 -11.88
CA TRP A 59 7.34 27.73 -11.96
C TRP A 59 6.57 29.01 -12.34
N PRO A 60 6.06 29.13 -13.57
CA PRO A 60 5.33 30.33 -14.01
C PRO A 60 3.82 30.27 -13.74
N HIS A 61 3.28 29.15 -13.26
CA HIS A 61 1.83 28.88 -13.24
C HIS A 61 1.20 29.01 -11.84
N GLY A 62 1.68 29.93 -11.01
CA GLY A 62 1.10 30.22 -9.70
C GLY A 62 2.15 30.42 -8.61
N ASN A 63 1.70 30.39 -7.36
CA ASN A 63 2.56 30.60 -6.20
C ASN A 63 3.28 29.31 -5.78
N VAL A 64 4.50 29.45 -5.27
CA VAL A 64 5.33 28.36 -4.74
C VAL A 64 5.58 28.62 -3.26
N ALA A 65 4.90 27.86 -2.41
CA ALA A 65 5.17 27.85 -0.98
C ALA A 65 6.37 26.94 -0.68
N VAL A 66 7.39 27.50 -0.01
CA VAL A 66 8.56 26.73 0.41
C VAL A 66 8.55 26.63 1.92
N LYS A 67 8.71 25.41 2.42
CA LYS A 67 8.94 25.12 3.82
C LYS A 67 10.24 24.32 3.94
N LEU A 68 11.13 24.74 4.85
CA LEU A 68 12.32 23.96 5.19
C LEU A 68 11.89 22.73 5.99
N TYR A 69 12.46 21.59 5.63
CA TYR A 69 12.22 20.32 6.29
C TYR A 69 13.27 20.14 7.40
N GLY A 70 12.82 20.09 8.66
CA GLY A 70 13.70 20.06 9.83
C GLY A 70 14.31 18.68 10.11
N GLY A 71 13.78 17.62 9.50
CA GLY A 71 14.29 16.26 9.67
C GLY A 71 13.79 15.53 10.92
N HIS A 72 12.89 16.13 11.69
CA HIS A 72 12.27 15.47 12.84
C HIS A 72 11.26 14.40 12.39
N VAL A 73 11.04 13.39 13.23
CA VAL A 73 10.07 12.31 12.97
C VAL A 73 8.67 12.86 12.68
N THR A 74 8.26 13.87 13.45
CA THR A 74 6.97 14.57 13.29
C THR A 74 6.84 15.32 11.95
N ASP A 75 7.95 15.84 11.41
CA ASP A 75 7.95 16.45 10.08
C ASP A 75 7.77 15.39 8.99
N ALA A 76 8.36 14.20 9.18
CA ALA A 76 8.23 13.07 8.26
C ALA A 76 6.80 12.55 8.21
N GLU A 77 6.19 12.35 9.38
CA GLU A 77 4.79 11.94 9.51
C GLU A 77 3.86 12.96 8.84
N ARG A 78 4.03 14.24 9.15
CA ARG A 78 3.23 15.30 8.54
C ARG A 78 3.38 15.33 7.03
N LEU A 79 4.59 15.18 6.52
CA LEU A 79 4.85 15.12 5.08
C LEU A 79 4.19 13.89 4.45
N ALA A 80 4.30 12.73 5.10
CA ALA A 80 3.64 11.51 4.65
C ALA A 80 2.12 11.70 4.58
N ASP A 81 1.51 12.26 5.63
CA ASP A 81 0.09 12.58 5.67
C ASP A 81 -0.33 13.51 4.53
N TYR A 82 0.46 14.54 4.22
CA TYR A 82 0.17 15.39 3.06
C TYR A 82 0.17 14.59 1.76
N TYR A 83 1.15 13.70 1.56
CA TYR A 83 1.30 12.93 0.33
C TYR A 83 0.29 11.79 0.19
N THR A 84 -0.36 11.39 1.29
CA THR A 84 -1.34 10.31 1.34
C THR A 84 -2.78 10.78 1.50
N LYS A 85 -3.04 12.09 1.62
CA LYS A 85 -4.39 12.65 1.78
C LYS A 85 -5.39 12.25 0.71
N GLU A 86 -4.97 12.09 -0.54
CA GLU A 86 -5.84 11.63 -1.63
C GLU A 86 -5.89 10.10 -1.77
N LYS A 87 -5.32 9.31 -0.85
CA LYS A 87 -5.52 7.85 -0.87
C LYS A 87 -6.96 7.53 -0.51
N ILE A 88 -7.81 7.32 -1.52
CA ILE A 88 -8.96 6.39 -1.55
C ILE A 88 -9.61 6.41 -2.95
N ALA A 89 -9.43 7.45 -3.78
CA ALA A 89 -10.03 7.48 -5.11
C ALA A 89 -9.10 6.89 -6.19
N GLU A 90 -9.70 6.20 -7.17
CA GLU A 90 -9.07 5.67 -8.40
C GLU A 90 -8.32 6.73 -9.25
N HIS A 91 -8.38 8.00 -8.83
CA HIS A 91 -7.85 9.18 -9.52
C HIS A 91 -6.77 9.93 -8.73
N ALA A 92 -6.34 9.41 -7.57
CA ALA A 92 -5.30 10.02 -6.76
C ALA A 92 -3.96 10.06 -7.49
N GLY A 93 -3.24 11.19 -7.38
CA GLY A 93 -1.92 11.34 -7.97
C GLY A 93 -0.94 10.28 -7.51
N ARG A 94 -0.46 9.44 -8.43
CA ARG A 94 0.58 8.44 -8.13
C ARG A 94 1.85 9.13 -7.64
N LEU A 95 2.41 8.66 -6.53
CA LEU A 95 3.72 9.09 -6.02
C LEU A 95 4.78 8.99 -7.12
N GLN A 96 5.43 10.11 -7.41
CA GLN A 96 6.51 10.22 -8.38
C GLN A 96 7.84 10.38 -7.65
N THR A 97 8.68 9.36 -7.70
CA THR A 97 9.97 9.32 -7.01
C THR A 97 11.13 9.34 -7.99
N SER A 98 12.26 9.92 -7.57
CA SER A 98 13.50 9.83 -8.33
C SER A 98 14.12 8.43 -8.22
N LYS A 99 14.83 7.99 -9.26
CA LYS A 99 15.47 6.66 -9.30
C LYS A 99 16.69 6.53 -8.38
N ASN A 100 17.24 7.66 -7.92
CA ASN A 100 18.44 7.77 -7.08
C ASN A 100 18.13 7.95 -5.57
N LEU A 101 16.92 7.59 -5.13
CA LEU A 101 16.60 7.52 -3.71
C LEU A 101 17.23 6.27 -3.08
N ILE A 102 17.66 6.39 -1.83
CA ILE A 102 18.06 5.23 -1.03
C ILE A 102 16.79 4.44 -0.76
N ARG A 103 16.70 3.22 -1.28
CA ARG A 103 15.60 2.30 -1.00
C ARG A 103 16.06 1.38 0.11
N THR A 104 15.48 1.54 1.28
CA THR A 104 15.62 0.55 2.34
C THR A 104 14.92 -0.72 1.87
N GLU A 105 15.63 -1.84 1.92
CA GLU A 105 15.02 -3.13 1.61
C GLU A 105 13.88 -3.37 2.60
N PRO A 106 12.67 -3.72 2.12
CA PRO A 106 11.56 -4.00 3.00
C PRO A 106 11.95 -5.17 3.90
N LYS A 107 11.79 -5.01 5.22
CA LYS A 107 11.87 -6.13 6.13
C LYS A 107 10.67 -7.02 5.85
N THR A 108 10.89 -8.10 5.10
CA THR A 108 9.87 -9.11 4.85
C THR A 108 9.94 -10.13 5.98
N GLU A 109 8.86 -10.25 6.75
CA GLU A 109 8.67 -11.36 7.67
C GLU A 109 7.80 -12.40 6.97
N THR A 110 8.25 -13.66 6.98
CA THR A 110 7.45 -14.77 6.47
C THR A 110 6.37 -15.06 7.49
N VAL A 111 5.21 -14.42 7.34
CA VAL A 111 4.01 -14.82 8.07
C VAL A 111 3.62 -16.20 7.56
N THR A 112 3.76 -17.21 8.40
CA THR A 112 3.39 -18.57 8.02
C THR A 112 1.86 -18.63 7.89
N LYS A 113 1.33 -19.42 6.94
CA LYS A 113 -0.13 -19.59 6.78
C LYS A 113 -0.85 -20.04 8.06
N SER A 114 -0.11 -20.57 9.04
CA SER A 114 -0.60 -20.93 10.38
C SER A 114 -0.87 -19.75 11.31
N GLU A 115 -0.30 -18.58 11.06
CA GLU A 115 -0.53 -17.36 11.87
C GLU A 115 -1.72 -16.55 11.35
N ALA A 116 -2.08 -16.71 10.07
CA ALA A 116 -3.27 -16.10 9.51
C ALA A 116 -4.50 -16.98 9.80
N TYR A 117 -5.49 -16.40 10.50
CA TYR A 117 -6.77 -17.05 10.73
C TYR A 117 -7.42 -17.47 9.40
N LYS A 118 -7.72 -18.75 9.25
CA LYS A 118 -8.35 -19.33 8.06
C LYS A 118 -9.87 -19.44 8.29
N PRO A 119 -10.71 -18.70 7.55
CA PRO A 119 -12.17 -18.76 7.71
C PRO A 119 -12.76 -20.12 7.31
N GLU A 120 -12.15 -20.78 6.32
CA GLU A 120 -12.62 -22.07 5.80
C GLU A 120 -12.07 -23.24 6.62
N ILE A 121 -12.94 -23.88 7.38
CA ILE A 121 -12.63 -25.10 8.15
C ILE A 121 -12.73 -26.33 7.23
N GLN A 122 -11.65 -27.11 7.20
CA GLN A 122 -11.63 -28.41 6.53
C GLN A 122 -11.96 -29.49 7.56
N PRO A 123 -13.04 -30.27 7.37
CA PRO A 123 -13.41 -31.32 8.30
C PRO A 123 -12.37 -32.47 8.29
N PRO A 124 -12.12 -33.13 9.44
CA PRO A 124 -11.31 -34.34 9.49
C PRO A 124 -11.86 -35.47 8.61
N LYS A 125 -10.99 -36.43 8.22
CA LYS A 125 -11.41 -37.58 7.41
C LYS A 125 -12.53 -38.37 8.12
N GLY A 126 -13.63 -38.65 7.41
CA GLY A 126 -14.78 -39.36 7.96
C GLY A 126 -15.78 -38.48 8.69
N TYR A 127 -15.61 -37.16 8.67
CA TYR A 127 -16.53 -36.20 9.26
C TYR A 127 -17.05 -35.19 8.23
N CYS A 128 -18.28 -34.71 8.42
CA CYS A 128 -18.84 -33.56 7.71
C CYS A 128 -19.08 -32.39 8.68
N ILE A 129 -19.01 -31.15 8.20
CA ILE A 129 -19.28 -29.96 9.01
C ILE A 129 -20.78 -29.69 9.10
N ILE A 130 -21.29 -29.50 10.31
CA ILE A 130 -22.68 -29.11 10.55
C ILE A 130 -22.75 -27.59 10.48
N LYS A 131 -23.08 -27.06 9.30
CA LYS A 131 -23.08 -25.61 9.03
C LYS A 131 -24.05 -24.83 9.93
N GLU A 132 -25.16 -25.43 10.32
CA GLU A 132 -26.21 -24.77 11.13
C GLU A 132 -25.77 -24.55 12.59
N LEU A 133 -24.89 -25.41 13.10
CA LEU A 133 -24.36 -25.31 14.47
C LEU A 133 -23.01 -24.59 14.52
N SER A 134 -22.31 -24.52 13.39
CA SER A 134 -20.99 -23.91 13.29
C SER A 134 -21.11 -22.40 13.10
N TYR A 135 -20.34 -21.61 13.86
CA TYR A 135 -20.34 -20.16 13.74
C TYR A 135 -18.97 -19.55 14.00
N SER A 136 -18.75 -18.38 13.40
CA SER A 136 -17.57 -17.55 13.62
C SER A 136 -17.91 -16.36 14.51
N THR A 137 -17.04 -16.06 15.46
CA THR A 137 -17.17 -14.97 16.43
C THR A 137 -15.79 -14.34 16.69
N TYR A 138 -15.72 -13.43 17.65
CA TYR A 138 -14.47 -12.80 18.11
C TYR A 138 -14.28 -13.05 19.61
N THR A 139 -13.02 -13.16 20.04
CA THR A 139 -12.68 -13.16 21.48
C THR A 139 -12.85 -11.75 22.07
N ALA A 140 -12.79 -11.63 23.39
CA ALA A 140 -12.91 -10.33 24.08
C ALA A 140 -11.81 -9.33 23.64
N GLU A 141 -10.65 -9.84 23.21
CA GLU A 141 -9.50 -9.09 22.73
C GLU A 141 -9.57 -8.80 21.21
N GLY A 142 -10.64 -9.23 20.53
CA GLY A 142 -10.88 -8.95 19.11
C GLY A 142 -10.25 -9.95 18.13
N TYR A 143 -9.76 -11.12 18.60
CA TYR A 143 -9.23 -12.14 17.70
C TYR A 143 -10.36 -12.98 17.08
N PRO A 144 -10.30 -13.28 15.77
CA PRO A 144 -11.30 -14.10 15.11
C PRO A 144 -11.24 -15.56 15.61
N LEU A 145 -12.41 -16.13 15.88
CA LEU A 145 -12.60 -17.48 16.43
C LEU A 145 -13.69 -18.19 15.62
N THR A 146 -13.51 -19.46 15.26
CA THR A 146 -14.60 -20.30 14.73
C THR A 146 -14.83 -21.50 15.62
N ILE A 147 -16.08 -21.74 15.96
CA ILE A 147 -16.53 -22.97 16.64
C ILE A 147 -17.24 -23.81 15.58
N ALA A 148 -16.69 -24.99 15.27
CA ALA A 148 -17.26 -25.90 14.29
C ALA A 148 -17.70 -27.22 14.93
N TYR A 149 -18.87 -27.68 14.50
CA TYR A 149 -19.42 -28.98 14.88
C TYR A 149 -19.29 -29.94 13.71
N PHE A 150 -18.92 -31.18 14.02
CA PHE A 150 -18.71 -32.23 13.03
C PHE A 150 -19.58 -33.44 13.34
N GLU A 151 -20.10 -34.08 12.29
CA GLU A 151 -20.81 -35.36 12.39
C GLU A 151 -20.00 -36.45 11.68
N GLN A 152 -19.92 -37.63 12.29
CA GLN A 152 -19.21 -38.77 11.71
C GLN A 152 -20.07 -39.42 10.62
N VAL A 153 -19.50 -39.60 9.43
CA VAL A 153 -20.20 -40.26 8.32
C VAL A 153 -20.00 -41.77 8.45
N GLU A 154 -21.10 -42.52 8.65
CA GLU A 154 -21.04 -43.99 8.64
C GLU A 154 -20.64 -44.50 7.25
N GLN A 155 -19.53 -45.22 7.18
CA GLN A 155 -19.16 -45.97 5.99
C GLN A 155 -20.02 -47.25 5.94
N LYS A 156 -21.08 -47.25 5.14
CA LYS A 156 -21.77 -48.50 4.81
C LYS A 156 -20.83 -49.40 4.02
N THR A 157 -20.26 -50.41 4.68
CA THR A 157 -19.54 -51.50 4.03
C THR A 157 -20.51 -52.26 3.13
N GLN A 158 -20.45 -52.05 1.81
CA GLN A 158 -21.13 -52.93 0.86
C GLN A 158 -20.46 -54.29 0.92
N THR A 159 -21.08 -55.25 1.62
CA THR A 159 -20.73 -56.66 1.58
C THR A 159 -20.86 -57.16 0.14
N ARG A 160 -19.71 -57.50 -0.47
CA ARG A 160 -19.62 -58.10 -1.81
C ARG A 160 -20.25 -59.49 -1.76
N GLY A 161 -21.48 -59.60 -2.27
CA GLY A 161 -22.21 -60.86 -2.34
C GLY A 161 -21.43 -61.97 -3.03
N GLU A 162 -21.45 -63.15 -2.41
CA GLU A 162 -20.95 -64.41 -2.93
C GLU A 162 -21.57 -64.72 -4.29
N ARG A 163 -20.73 -64.94 -5.31
CA ARG A 163 -21.16 -65.56 -6.56
C ARG A 163 -21.11 -67.08 -6.35
N GLY A 164 -22.28 -67.67 -6.14
CA GLY A 164 -22.49 -69.12 -6.09
C GLY A 164 -22.02 -69.81 -7.38
N LYS A 165 -21.48 -71.01 -7.18
CA LYS A 165 -21.22 -72.03 -8.20
C LYS A 165 -22.54 -72.71 -8.60
N GLU A 166 -22.79 -72.87 -9.89
CA GLU A 166 -23.63 -73.92 -10.49
C GLU A 166 -22.95 -74.24 -11.84
N THR A 167 -22.17 -75.32 -11.88
CA THR A 167 -22.48 -76.65 -12.50
C THR A 167 -22.64 -76.60 -14.00
#